data_AF-A0A958L9C5-F1
#
_entry.id   AF-A0A958L9C5-F1
#
_cell.length_a   1.000
_cell.length_b   1.000
_cell.length_c   1.000
_cell.angle_alpha   90.00
_cell.angle_beta   90.00
_cell.angle_gamma   90.00
#
_symmetry.space_group_name_H-M   'P 1'
#
loop_
_entity.id
_entity.type
_entity.pdbx_description
1 polymer ?
#
loop_
_entity_poly.entity_id
_entity_poly.type
_entity_poly.pdbx_seq_one_letter_code
_entity_poly.pdbx_strand_id
1 'polypeptide(L)' 'TVYYSMGIPLDLYTPIFATSRVSGWLAHVFEQYSKNRIYRPRGQWIGKEGLKWKPLTAR' A
#
# COMPACT_ATOMS: atom_id res chain seq x y z
N THR A 1 -16.53 -1.03 19.07
CA THR A 1 -17.57 -1.51 20.02
C THR A 1 -18.47 -2.56 19.37
N VAL A 2 -19.01 -2.38 18.16
CA VAL A 2 -19.89 -3.41 17.52
C VAL A 2 -19.24 -4.79 17.34
N TYR A 3 -18.11 -4.92 16.63
CA TYR A 3 -17.46 -6.24 16.47
C TYR A 3 -16.97 -6.84 17.79
N TYR A 4 -16.59 -5.99 18.75
CA TYR A 4 -16.23 -6.40 20.11
C TYR A 4 -17.43 -6.94 20.88
N SER A 5 -18.58 -6.25 20.79
CA SER A 5 -19.87 -6.68 21.36
C SER A 5 -20.40 -7.96 20.69
N MET A 6 -20.02 -8.24 19.45
CA MET A 6 -20.31 -9.49 18.75
C MET A 6 -19.35 -10.63 19.11
N GLY A 7 -18.37 -10.40 19.98
CA GLY A 7 -17.39 -11.41 20.39
C GLY A 7 -16.41 -11.81 19.28
N ILE A 8 -16.26 -10.99 18.24
CA ILE A 8 -15.36 -11.27 17.13
C ILE A 8 -13.91 -11.00 17.58
N PRO A 9 -12.98 -11.95 17.40
CA PRO A 9 -11.56 -11.73 17.66
C PRO A 9 -11.01 -10.51 16.91
N LEU A 10 -10.14 -9.74 17.56
CA LEU A 10 -9.54 -8.53 16.99
C LEU A 10 -8.81 -8.80 15.66
N ASP A 11 -8.16 -9.95 15.56
CA ASP A 11 -7.41 -10.38 14.36
C ASP A 11 -8.30 -10.51 13.12
N LEU A 12 -9.62 -10.66 13.29
CA LEU A 12 -10.58 -10.82 12.21
C LEU A 12 -11.16 -9.48 11.70
N TYR A 13 -10.83 -8.36 12.34
CA TYR A 13 -11.40 -7.07 11.94
C TYR A 13 -10.94 -6.64 10.54
N THR A 14 -9.64 -6.78 10.25
CA THR A 14 -9.08 -6.45 8.92
C THR A 14 -9.61 -7.40 7.83
N PRO A 15 -9.69 -8.73 8.04
CA PRO A 15 -10.37 -9.62 7.11
C PRO A 15 -11.82 -9.23 6.79
N ILE A 16 -12.63 -8.88 7.80
CA ILE A 16 -14.03 -8.44 7.60
C ILE A 16 -14.10 -7.15 6.77
N PHE A 17 -13.17 -6.22 7.01
CA PHE A 17 -13.08 -5.02 6.19
C PHE A 17 -12.71 -5.37 4.74
N ALA A 18 -11.73 -6.25 4.53
CA ALA A 18 -11.29 -6.63 3.19
C ALA A 18 -12.41 -7.31 2.39
N THR A 19 -13.18 -8.22 2.99
CA THR A 19 -14.31 -8.89 2.32
C THR A 19 -15.42 -7.90 1.95
N SER A 20 -15.67 -6.90 2.78
CA SER A 20 -16.62 -5.82 2.48
C SER A 20 -16.12 -4.92 1.33
N ARG A 21 -14.83 -4.61 1.28
CA ARG A 21 -14.25 -3.64 0.32
C ARG A 21 -13.86 -4.22 -1.03
N VAL A 22 -13.72 -5.55 -1.14
CA VAL A 22 -13.30 -6.22 -2.39
C VAL A 22 -14.18 -5.86 -3.58
N SER A 23 -15.49 -5.71 -3.38
CA SER A 23 -16.43 -5.30 -4.44
C SER A 23 -16.10 -3.91 -5.00
N GLY A 24 -15.78 -2.95 -4.14
CA GLY A 24 -15.37 -1.61 -4.53
C GLY A 24 -13.99 -1.59 -5.22
N TRP A 25 -13.04 -2.40 -4.74
CA TRP A 25 -11.75 -2.54 -5.40
C TRP A 25 -11.89 -3.08 -6.82
N LEU A 26 -12.72 -4.12 -7.01
CA LEU A 26 -13.00 -4.67 -8.33
C LEU A 26 -13.69 -3.66 -9.24
N ALA A 27 -14.67 -2.91 -8.73
CA ALA A 27 -15.32 -1.85 -9.51
C ALA A 27 -14.30 -0.82 -10.02
N HIS A 28 -13.41 -0.32 -9.15
CA HIS A 28 -12.35 0.61 -9.55
C HIS A 28 -11.34 0.01 -10.53
N VAL A 29 -11.04 -1.28 -10.41
CA VAL A 29 -10.19 -1.99 -11.38
C VAL A 29 -10.87 -2.02 -12.76
N PHE A 30 -12.16 -2.30 -12.83
CA PHE A 30 -12.90 -2.26 -14.10
C PHE A 30 -13.00 -0.84 -14.68
N GLU A 31 -13.21 0.17 -13.84
CA GLU A 31 -13.17 1.58 -14.26
C GLU A 31 -11.81 1.93 -14.86
N GLN A 32 -10.72 1.53 -14.20
CA GLN A 32 -9.36 1.72 -14.70
C GLN A 32 -9.15 1.00 -16.02
N TYR A 33 -9.61 -0.25 -16.19
CA TYR A 33 -9.48 -0.96 -17.47
C TYR A 33 -10.26 -0.29 -18.61
N SER A 34 -11.40 0.34 -18.32
CA SER A 34 -12.20 1.06 -19.33
C SER A 34 -11.51 2.31 -19.89
N LYS A 35 -10.69 2.99 -19.08
CA LYS A 35 -9.95 4.22 -19.44
C LYS A 35 -8.50 4.12 -18.96
N ASN A 36 -7.82 3.08 -19.42
CA ASN A 36 -6.55 2.68 -18.84
C ASN A 36 -5.42 3.68 -19.11
N ARG A 37 -4.81 4.16 -18.03
CA ARG A 37 -3.59 4.97 -18.04
C ARG A 37 -2.59 4.42 -17.03
N ILE A 38 -1.38 4.11 -17.50
CA ILE A 38 -0.31 3.65 -16.61
C ILE A 38 0.07 4.73 -15.60
N TYR A 39 0.10 4.37 -14.32
CA TYR A 39 0.62 5.22 -13.25
C TYR A 39 2.16 5.24 -13.31
N ARG A 40 2.73 6.42 -13.54
CA ARG A 40 4.19 6.66 -13.52
C ARG A 40 4.54 7.88 -12.66
N PRO A 41 4.41 7.77 -11.32
CA PRO A 41 4.84 8.84 -10.43
C PRO A 41 6.37 9.01 -10.47
N ARG A 42 6.85 10.23 -10.23
CA ARG A 42 8.28 10.53 -10.08
C ARG A 42 8.55 10.92 -8.63
N GLY A 43 9.65 10.43 -8.07
CA GLY A 43 10.18 10.90 -6.79
C GLY A 43 11.16 12.04 -7.02
N GLN A 44 11.22 12.97 -6.06
CA GLN A 44 12.28 13.97 -6.00
C GLN A 44 13.45 13.40 -5.19
N TRP A 45 14.65 13.42 -5.77
CA TRP A 45 15.86 13.03 -5.05
C TRP A 45 16.26 14.12 -4.04
N ILE A 46 16.44 13.73 -2.78
CA ILE A 46 16.91 14.59 -1.68
C ILE A 46 18.18 14.05 -1.00
N GLY A 47 18.79 13.01 -1.57
CA GLY A 47 19.98 12.37 -1.03
C GLY A 47 21.27 13.06 -1.47
N LYS A 48 22.40 12.59 -0.91
CA LYS A 48 23.73 13.06 -1.34
C LYS A 48 24.13 12.39 -2.64
N GLU A 49 24.61 13.18 -3.59
CA GLU A 49 25.17 12.69 -4.85
C GLU A 49 26.69 12.50 -4.75
N GLY A 50 27.27 11.71 -5.66
CA GLY A 50 28.73 11.59 -5.79
C GLY A 50 29.45 10.92 -4.60
N LEU A 51 28.75 10.10 -3.81
CA LEU A 51 29.37 9.35 -2.73
C LEU A 51 30.44 8.40 -3.28
N LYS A 52 31.69 8.58 -2.83
CA LYS A 52 32.78 7.64 -3.11
C LYS A 52 32.71 6.49 -2.12
N TRP A 53 32.86 5.28 -2.63
CA TRP A 53 32.95 4.09 -1.80
C TRP A 53 34.17 4.20 -0.87
N LYS A 54 33.97 3.86 0.42
CA LYS A 54 35.05 3.74 1.41
C LYS A 54 35.07 2.32 1.97
N PRO A 55 36.26 1.71 2.15
CA PRO A 55 36.37 0.41 2.80
C PRO A 55 35.90 0.50 4.25
N LEU A 56 35.43 -0.63 4.80
CA LEU A 56 34.89 -0.72 6.16
C LEU A 56 35.86 -0.22 7.24
N THR A 57 37.17 -0.37 6.99
CA THR A 57 38.25 0.09 7.87
C THR A 57 38.43 1.62 7.89
N ALA A 58 37.88 2.36 6.93
CA ALA A 58 38.02 3.81 6.76
C ALA A 58 36.68 4.56 6.84
N ARG A 59 35.73 3.98 7.59
CA ARG A 59 34.37 4.49 7.73
C ARG A 59 34.30 5.77 8.56
#